data_AF-A0A2M8E7T9-F1
#
_entry.id   AF-A0A2M8E7T9-F1
#
_cell.length_a   1.000
_cell.length_b   1.000
_cell.length_c   1.000
_cell.angle_alpha   90.00
_cell.angle_beta   90.00
_cell.angle_gamma   90.00
#
_symmetry.space_group_name_H-M   'P 1'
#
loop_
_entity.id
_entity.type
_entity.pdbx_description
1 polymer ?
#
loop_
_entity_poly.entity_id
_entity_poly.type
_entity_poly.pdbx_seq_one_letter_code
_entity_poly.pdbx_strand_id
1 'polypeptide(L)' 'KYGAQFLLNPPRPPHWGGYRLKPDNWQFWQGRKSRLHDRLQYRLQPPSEGREPLWIRERLAP' A
#
# COMPACT_ATOMS: atom_id res chain seq x y z
N LYS A 1 33.32 -4.37 -18.40
CA LYS A 1 32.78 -5.03 -19.62
C LYS A 1 31.37 -4.51 -19.96
N TYR A 2 30.37 -4.60 -19.07
CA TYR A 2 29.01 -4.06 -19.33
C TYR A 2 28.94 -2.53 -19.52
N GLY A 3 29.66 -1.73 -18.74
CA GLY A 3 29.65 -0.25 -18.88
C GLY A 3 30.22 0.27 -20.21
N ALA A 4 31.18 -0.46 -20.81
CA ALA A 4 31.71 -0.12 -22.13
C ALA A 4 30.77 -0.53 -23.28
N GLN A 5 29.92 -1.55 -23.04
CA GLN A 5 29.00 -2.10 -24.04
C GLN A 5 27.74 -1.26 -24.20
N PHE A 6 27.25 -0.65 -23.11
CA PHE A 6 25.98 0.07 -23.13
C PHE A 6 26.09 1.56 -22.81
N LEU A 7 27.27 2.05 -22.42
CA LEU A 7 27.53 3.45 -22.08
C LEU A 7 26.44 4.02 -21.16
N LEU A 8 25.74 5.07 -21.60
CA LEU A 8 24.70 5.74 -20.84
C LEU A 8 23.30 5.10 -21.00
N ASN A 9 23.16 4.07 -21.84
CA ASN A 9 21.87 3.43 -22.16
C ASN A 9 21.89 1.90 -21.92
N PRO A 10 22.04 1.45 -20.66
CA PRO A 10 21.93 0.04 -20.33
C PRO A 10 20.50 -0.48 -20.55
N PRO A 11 20.31 -1.64 -21.20
CA PRO A 11 19.00 -2.27 -21.27
C PRO A 11 18.59 -2.73 -19.86
N ARG A 12 17.31 -2.55 -19.55
CA ARG A 12 16.73 -3.04 -18.29
C ARG A 12 16.79 -4.57 -18.24
N PRO A 13 17.38 -5.18 -17.19
CA PRO A 13 17.42 -6.64 -17.08
C PRO A 13 16.03 -7.27 -17.09
N PRO A 14 15.83 -8.47 -17.69
CA PRO A 14 14.51 -9.12 -17.76
C PRO A 14 13.85 -9.37 -16.39
N HIS A 15 14.66 -9.57 -15.35
CA HIS A 15 14.19 -9.78 -13.98
C HIS A 15 13.98 -8.47 -13.20
N TRP A 16 14.40 -7.32 -13.74
CA TRP A 16 14.24 -6.04 -13.07
C TRP A 16 12.82 -5.53 -13.31
N GLY A 17 12.09 -5.32 -12.22
CA GLY A 17 10.73 -4.82 -12.22
C GLY A 17 10.37 -4.29 -10.83
N GLY A 18 9.08 -4.21 -10.56
CA GLY A 18 8.58 -3.80 -9.26
C GLY A 18 7.41 -4.66 -8.83
N TYR A 19 7.10 -4.60 -7.54
CA TYR A 19 5.91 -5.22 -6.96
C TYR A 19 4.87 -4.14 -6.67
N ARG A 20 3.61 -4.49 -6.87
CA ARG A 20 2.47 -3.68 -6.41
C ARG A 20 1.89 -4.31 -5.16
N LEU A 21 1.91 -3.58 -4.05
CA LEU A 21 1.13 -3.94 -2.87
C LEU A 21 -0.34 -3.58 -3.13
N LYS A 22 -1.24 -4.56 -3.07
CA LYS A 22 -2.69 -4.37 -3.13
C LYS A 22 -3.24 -4.52 -1.70
N PRO A 23 -3.45 -3.44 -0.96
CA PRO A 23 -3.85 -3.51 0.43
C PRO A 23 -5.33 -3.84 0.57
N ASP A 24 -5.63 -4.63 1.59
CA ASP A 24 -6.95 -4.91 2.12
C ASP A 24 -7.21 -4.13 3.43
N ASN A 25 -6.18 -3.49 3.99
CA ASN A 25 -6.25 -2.72 5.22
C ASN A 25 -5.38 -1.44 5.15
N TRP A 26 -5.91 -0.33 5.62
CA TRP A 26 -5.17 0.88 5.91
C TRP A 26 -5.41 1.32 7.35
N GLN A 27 -4.38 1.79 8.04
CA GLN A 27 -4.54 2.45 9.34
C GLN A 27 -3.85 3.80 9.34
N PHE A 28 -4.61 4.84 9.64
CA PHE A 28 -4.11 6.20 9.84
C PHE A 28 -4.03 6.47 11.33
N TRP A 29 -2.83 6.82 11.78
CA TRP A 29 -2.52 7.12 13.17
C TRP A 29 -2.17 8.59 13.30
N GLN A 30 -2.92 9.32 14.12
CA GLN A 30 -2.63 10.71 14.41
C GLN A 30 -2.32 10.89 15.91
N GLY A 31 -1.12 11.43 16.16
CA GLY A 31 -0.62 11.73 17.50
C GLY A 31 -1.46 12.80 18.21
N ARG A 32 -1.64 12.66 19.53
CA ARG A 32 -2.31 13.62 20.41
C ARG A 32 -1.50 13.75 21.70
N LYS A 33 -1.46 14.95 22.30
CA LYS A 33 -0.69 15.22 23.53
C LYS A 33 -1.18 14.40 24.73
N SER A 34 -2.48 14.09 24.79
CA SER A 34 -3.11 13.32 25.86
C SER A 34 -2.82 11.81 25.80
N ARG A 35 -2.02 11.34 24.83
CA ARG A 35 -1.78 9.91 24.52
C ARG A 35 -3.02 9.14 24.02
N LEU A 36 -4.15 9.81 23.87
CA LEU A 36 -5.33 9.26 23.20
C LEU A 36 -5.23 9.53 21.70
N HIS A 37 -4.44 8.73 21.01
CA HIS A 37 -4.26 8.78 19.56
C HIS A 37 -5.55 8.53 18.77
N ASP A 38 -5.72 9.26 17.67
CA ASP A 38 -6.76 8.91 16.71
C ASP A 38 -6.25 7.76 15.85
N ARG A 39 -7.00 6.65 15.83
CA ARG A 39 -6.75 5.51 14.96
C ARG A 39 -7.94 5.28 14.07
N LEU A 40 -7.78 5.56 12.78
CA LEU A 40 -8.79 5.27 11.77
C LEU A 40 -8.34 4.08 10.96
N GLN A 41 -9.11 3.00 11.01
CA GLN A 41 -8.89 1.81 10.20
C GLN A 41 -9.85 1.79 9.02
N TYR A 42 -9.32 1.50 7.85
CA TYR A 42 -10.08 1.18 6.64
C TYR A 42 -9.83 -0.28 6.30
N ARG A 43 -10.90 -1.06 6.14
CA ARG A 43 -10.82 -2.47 5.75
C ARG A 43 -11.64 -2.69 4.48
N LEU A 44 -11.04 -3.36 3.51
CA LEU A 44 -11.71 -3.77 2.30
C LEU A 44 -12.59 -4.98 2.62
N GLN A 45 -13.90 -4.82 2.52
CA GLN A 45 -14.79 -5.97 2.50
C GLN A 45 -14.67 -6.69 1.16
N PRO A 46 -14.60 -8.03 1.18
CA PRO A 46 -14.65 -8.79 -0.04
C PRO A 46 -15.98 -8.52 -0.76
N PRO A 47 -16.01 -8.68 -2.09
CA PRO A 47 -17.24 -8.57 -2.85
C PRO A 47 -18.25 -9.60 -2.34
N SER A 48 -19.52 -9.19 -2.24
CA SER A 48 -20.66 -10.10 -2.08
C SER A 48 -21.31 -10.31 -3.45
N GLU A 49 -22.17 -11.33 -3.60
CA GLU A 49 -22.84 -11.63 -4.88
C GLU A 49 -23.38 -10.38 -5.60
N GLY A 50 -22.86 -10.16 -6.81
CA GLY A 50 -23.24 -9.03 -7.67
C GLY A 50 -22.75 -7.64 -7.23
N ARG A 51 -21.84 -7.53 -6.26
CA ARG A 51 -21.36 -6.25 -5.72
C ARG A 51 -19.85 -6.14 -5.73
N GLU A 52 -19.37 -4.93 -5.98
CA GLU A 52 -17.95 -4.57 -5.89
C GLU A 52 -17.45 -4.58 -4.43
N PRO A 53 -16.13 -4.76 -4.21
CA PRO A 53 -15.50 -4.60 -2.90
C PRO A 53 -15.76 -3.19 -2.32
N LEU A 54 -16.03 -3.11 -1.01
CA LEU A 54 -16.34 -1.85 -0.34
C LEU A 54 -15.32 -1.57 0.78
N TRP A 55 -14.84 -0.33 0.88
CA TRP A 55 -14.04 0.11 2.03
C TRP A 55 -14.95 0.51 3.19
N ILE A 56 -14.73 -0.12 4.34
CA ILE A 56 -15.38 0.25 5.61
C ILE A 56 -14.38 0.96 6.49
N ARG A 57 -14.85 2.02 7.17
CA ARG A 57 -14.05 2.79 8.11
C ARG A 57 -14.55 2.61 9.55
N GLU A 58 -13.63 2.34 10.45
CA GLU A 58 -13.89 2.28 11.89
C GLU A 58 -12.81 3.03 12.70
N ARG A 59 -13.15 3.39 13.93
CA ARG A 59 -12.23 4.02 14.88
C ARG A 59 -11.80 2.99 15.91
N LEU A 60 -10.49 2.86 16.12
CA LEU A 60 -9.92 1.96 17.12
C LEU A 60 -9.54 2.74 18.39
N ALA A 61 -9.46 2.02 19.51
CA ALA A 61 -8.89 2.56 20.74
C ALA A 61 -7.40 2.87 20.56
N PRO A 62 -6.90 4.01 21.10
CA PRO A 62 -5.50 4.43 21.00
C PRO A 62 -4.50 3.40 21.52
#